data_AF-A0A420ZDY2-F1
#
_entry.id   AF-A0A420ZDY2-F1
#
_cell.length_a   1.000
_cell.length_b   1.000
_cell.length_c   1.000
_cell.angle_alpha   90.00
_cell.angle_beta   90.00
_cell.angle_gamma   90.00
#
_symmetry.space_group_name_H-M   'P 1'
#
loop_
_entity.id
_entity.type
_entity.pdbx_description
1 polymer ?
#
loop_
_entity_poly.entity_id
_entity_poly.type
_entity_poly.pdbx_seq_one_letter_code
_entity_poly.pdbx_strand_id
1 'polypeptide(L)' 'MKRKRSKTSLAEKLIKVINKEPRSAEELRRDLKDRFGYNEKPEDIRVNLLYLLRRERIKRKKSEKIYKYHI' A
#
# COMPACT_ATOMS: atom_id res chain seq x y z
N MET A 1 -6.42 19.60 -23.96
CA MET A 1 -6.20 18.19 -23.55
C MET A 1 -6.89 17.92 -22.21
N LYS A 2 -8.02 17.19 -22.20
CA LYS A 2 -8.67 16.75 -20.95
C LYS A 2 -7.78 15.66 -20.33
N ARG A 3 -7.05 15.99 -19.24
CA ARG A 3 -6.23 15.04 -18.50
C ARG A 3 -7.16 13.94 -17.95
N LYS A 4 -7.10 12.73 -18.53
CA LYS A 4 -7.72 11.54 -17.95
C LYS A 4 -7.18 11.43 -16.52
N ARG A 5 -8.05 11.55 -15.51
CA ARG A 5 -7.70 11.26 -14.11
C ARG A 5 -7.31 9.79 -14.07
N SER A 6 -6.02 9.49 -14.21
CA SER A 6 -5.51 8.14 -14.07
C SER A 6 -6.00 7.61 -12.73
N LYS A 7 -6.79 6.54 -12.74
CA LYS A 7 -7.19 5.82 -11.53
C LYS A 7 -5.91 5.45 -10.80
N THR A 8 -5.58 6.15 -9.72
CA THR A 8 -4.39 5.86 -8.92
C THR A 8 -4.44 4.40 -8.48
N SER A 9 -3.41 3.62 -8.83
CA SER A 9 -3.40 2.18 -8.60
C SER A 9 -3.36 1.87 -7.10
N LEU A 10 -3.86 0.69 -6.68
CA LEU A 10 -3.82 0.28 -5.27
C LEU A 10 -2.38 0.30 -4.73
N ALA A 11 -1.42 -0.17 -5.53
CA ALA A 11 0.00 -0.13 -5.20
C ALA A 11 0.49 1.30 -4.88
N GLU A 12 0.09 2.29 -5.66
CA GLU A 12 0.47 3.70 -5.42
C GLU A 12 -0.15 4.25 -4.14
N LYS A 13 -1.39 3.86 -3.83
CA LYS A 13 -2.05 4.25 -2.58
C LYS A 13 -1.37 3.62 -1.38
N LEU A 14 -1.04 2.33 -1.46
CA LEU A 14 -0.26 1.64 -0.45
C LEU A 14 1.07 2.34 -0.20
N ILE A 15 1.79 2.71 -1.27
CA ILE A 15 3.02 3.50 -1.15
C ILE A 15 2.75 4.83 -0.45
N LYS A 16 1.70 5.57 -0.81
CA LYS A 16 1.37 6.86 -0.15
C LYS A 16 1.10 6.69 1.35
N VAL A 17 0.49 5.57 1.76
CA VAL A 17 0.23 5.30 3.19
C VAL A 17 1.53 4.88 3.89
N ILE A 18 2.27 3.93 3.33
CA ILE A 18 3.53 3.39 3.87
C ILE A 18 4.66 4.45 3.91
N ASN A 19 4.66 5.40 2.97
CA ASN A 19 5.65 6.48 2.92
C ASN A 19 5.53 7.45 4.09
N LYS A 20 4.33 7.62 4.66
CA LYS A 20 4.16 8.49 5.82
C LYS A 20 4.72 7.84 7.07
N GLU A 21 4.31 6.59 7.31
CA GLU A 21 4.68 5.84 8.50
C GLU A 21 4.78 4.34 8.19
N PRO A 22 5.68 3.61 8.88
CA PRO A 22 5.75 2.17 8.77
C PRO A 22 4.50 1.56 9.41
N ARG A 23 3.75 0.77 8.64
CA ARG A 23 2.43 0.24 9.05
C ARG A 23 2.33 -1.26 8.81
N SER A 24 1.52 -1.94 9.60
CA SER A 24 1.15 -3.35 9.39
C SER A 24 0.13 -3.50 8.25
N ALA A 25 -0.06 -4.73 7.73
CA ALA A 25 -1.02 -4.98 6.66
C ALA A 25 -2.48 -4.63 7.07
N GLU A 26 -2.82 -4.80 8.34
CA GLU A 26 -4.16 -4.48 8.86
C GLU A 26 -4.38 -2.97 8.94
N GLU A 27 -3.38 -2.22 9.43
CA GLU A 27 -3.42 -0.76 9.42
C GLU A 27 -3.54 -0.21 7.99
N LEU A 28 -2.77 -0.77 7.05
CA LEU A 28 -2.85 -0.38 5.64
C LEU A 28 -4.25 -0.60 5.06
N ARG A 29 -4.90 -1.72 5.41
CA ARG A 29 -6.29 -1.96 5.01
C ARG A 29 -7.24 -0.93 5.59
N ARG A 30 -7.08 -0.59 6.87
CA ARG A 30 -7.90 0.42 7.55
C ARG A 30 -7.71 1.80 6.93
N ASP A 31 -6.47 2.24 6.72
CA ASP A 31 -6.13 3.51 6.07
C ASP A 31 -6.63 3.57 4.63
N LEU A 32 -6.56 2.46 3.88
CA LEU A 32 -7.08 2.39 2.52
C LEU A 32 -8.61 2.56 2.48
N LYS A 33 -9.31 1.96 3.44
CA LYS A 33 -10.76 2.11 3.59
C LYS A 33 -11.13 3.54 3.99
N ASP A 34 -10.43 4.09 4.98
CA ASP A 34 -10.73 5.39 5.57
C ASP A 34 -10.41 6.55 4.61
N ARG A 35 -9.22 6.55 4.01
CA ARG A 35 -8.73 7.67 3.18
C ARG A 35 -9.22 7.63 1.74
N PHE A 36 -9.47 6.43 1.23
CA PHE A 36 -9.77 6.25 -0.19
C PHE A 36 -11.14 5.61 -0.44
N GLY A 37 -11.88 5.21 0.61
CA GLY A 37 -13.18 4.56 0.49
C GLY A 37 -13.12 3.14 -0.08
N TYR A 38 -11.94 2.50 -0.08
CA TYR A 38 -11.75 1.18 -0.71
C TYR A 38 -12.13 0.04 0.23
N ASN A 39 -13.04 -0.82 -0.22
CA ASN A 39 -13.31 -2.11 0.41
C ASN A 39 -12.61 -3.24 -0.38
N GLU A 40 -11.29 -3.12 -0.57
CA GLU A 40 -10.50 -4.13 -1.27
C GLU A 40 -10.40 -5.41 -0.44
N LYS A 41 -10.35 -6.56 -1.12
CA LYS A 41 -10.17 -7.84 -0.44
C LYS A 41 -8.78 -7.86 0.22
N PRO A 42 -8.63 -8.56 1.36
CA PRO A 42 -7.32 -8.75 1.98
C PRO A 42 -6.28 -9.34 1.02
N GLU A 43 -6.73 -10.16 0.08
CA GLU A 43 -5.90 -10.79 -0.95
C GLU A 43 -5.28 -9.75 -1.90
N ASP A 44 -6.07 -8.80 -2.40
CA ASP A 44 -5.59 -7.75 -3.31
C ASP A 44 -4.49 -6.89 -2.64
N ILE A 45 -4.69 -6.54 -1.37
CA ILE A 45 -3.69 -5.82 -0.57
C ILE A 45 -2.42 -6.66 -0.45
N ARG A 46 -2.56 -7.95 -0.14
CA ARG A 46 -1.42 -8.87 0.00
C ARG A 46 -0.63 -9.02 -1.30
N VAL A 47 -1.32 -9.19 -2.43
CA VAL A 47 -0.70 -9.28 -3.76
C VAL A 47 0.07 -8.00 -4.08
N ASN A 48 -0.52 -6.84 -3.82
CA ASN A 48 0.14 -5.56 -4.08
C ASN A 48 1.33 -5.33 -3.13
N LEU A 49 1.24 -5.71 -1.86
CA LEU A 49 2.39 -5.66 -0.93
C LEU A 49 3.54 -6.57 -1.38
N LEU A 50 3.24 -7.78 -1.85
CA LEU A 50 4.25 -8.68 -2.41
C LEU A 50 4.88 -8.10 -3.67
N TYR A 51 4.08 -7.50 -4.55
CA TYR A 51 4.56 -6.80 -5.73
C TYR A 51 5.53 -5.66 -5.36
N LEU A 52 5.18 -4.84 -4.38
CA LEU A 52 6.00 -3.73 -3.91
C LEU A 52 7.30 -4.21 -3.22
N LEU A 53 7.25 -5.31 -2.47
CA LEU A 53 8.43 -5.95 -1.89
C LEU A 53 9.38 -6.46 -2.98
N ARG A 54 8.84 -7.11 -4.02
CA ARG A 54 9.64 -7.63 -5.15
C ARG A 54 10.31 -6.53 -5.96
N ARG A 55 9.69 -5.36 -6.02
CA ARG A 55 10.23 -4.15 -6.66
C ARG A 55 11.14 -3.34 -5.73
N GLU A 56 11.44 -3.85 -4.53
CA GLU A 56 12.24 -3.20 -3.50
C GLU A 56 11.74 -1.81 -3.06
N ARG A 57 10.49 -1.44 -3.40
CA ARG A 57 9.88 -0.14 -3.06
C ARG A 57 9.44 -0.03 -1.61
N ILE A 58 9.33 -1.17 -0.93
CA ILE A 58 9.04 -1.26 0.49
C ILE A 58 9.91 -2.37 1.08
N LYS A 59 10.24 -2.26 2.37
CA LYS A 59 10.90 -3.32 3.15
C LYS A 59 9.93 -3.83 4.20
N ARG A 60 9.99 -5.13 4.52
CA ARG A 60 9.20 -5.72 5.60
C ARG A 60 10.09 -6.05 6.78
N LYS A 61 9.79 -5.52 7.96
CA LYS A 61 10.44 -5.93 9.22
C LYS A 61 9.78 -7.23 9.68
N LYS A 62 10.52 -8.34 9.61
CA LYS A 62 9.98 -9.70 9.85
C LYS A 62 9.37 -9.86 11.25
N SER A 63 10.01 -9.29 12.28
CA SER A 63 9.59 -9.45 13.68
C SER A 63 8.23 -8.84 13.98
N GLU A 64 7.88 -7.72 13.34
CA GLU A 64 6.66 -6.97 13.66
C GLU A 64 5.61 -7.01 12.54
N LYS A 65 5.93 -7.70 11.42
CA LYS A 65 5.10 -7.71 10.20
C LYS A 65 4.78 -6.31 9.66
N ILE A 66 5.62 -5.33 9.98
CA ILE A 66 5.48 -3.94 9.56
C ILE A 66 6.14 -3.74 8.19
N TYR A 67 5.47 -2.98 7.33
CA TYR A 67 5.96 -2.55 6.03
C TYR A 67 6.44 -1.11 6.15
N LYS A 68 7.68 -0.86 5.73
CA LYS A 68 8.28 0.48 5.67
C LYS A 68 8.58 0.85 4.23
N TYR A 69 8.47 2.13 3.92
CA TYR A 69 8.83 2.61 2.60
C TYR A 69 10.33 2.45 2.37
N HIS A 70 10.73 2.14 1.14
CA HIS A 70 12.13 1.96 0.77
C HIS A 70 12.34 2.52 -0.64
N ILE A 71 13.23 3.50 -0.75
CA ILE A 71 13.75 4.02 -2.00
C ILE A 71 15.22 4.37 -1.81
#